data_AF-A0A4R6K2U5-F1
#
_entry.id   AF-A0A4R6K2U5-F1
#
_cell.length_a   1.000
_cell.length_b   1.000
_cell.length_c   1.000
_cell.angle_alpha   90.00
_cell.angle_beta   90.00
_cell.angle_gamma   90.00
#
_symmetry.space_group_name_H-M   'P 1'
#
loop_
_entity.id
_entity.type
_entity.pdbx_description
1 polymer ?
#
loop_
_entity_poly.entity_id
_entity_poly.type
_entity_poly.pdbx_seq_one_letter_code
_entity_poly.pdbx_strand_id
1 'polypeptide(L)'
;MTEHEERPTRQRITLTDISSRAWEHPADRGALVALRSLKGFDFVLRKMSGLVNERAFRLQYLGSAIRVDERQFPKVHRLYTEAATTLDVRTLPELYVINSPIWNAVTIGMDKPFIVLNSALLQGLDDEETRFILGHELGHAQSGHALYQSLLLWLMRLTGAVNWMPIGALGLRAIIAALHEWSRKAELSGDRAGLLAVQDPAVALRVQMKLASGGQLAELDTTAFLAQGTEYEGAGDLRDSVLKLLLLEAQTHPLAVIRAHELRRWVDEGEYTTIVSGTYPKRQEDGDASMTQEAKNAAKSYSDAFARSQDPLAKLLRDAGDGLGGVRDWVSSKFPPR
;
A
#
# COMPACT_ATOMS: atom_id res chain seq x y z
N MET A 1 -18.00 8.80 29.88
CA MET A 1 -17.89 10.08 29.17
C MET A 1 -16.42 10.45 29.17
N THR A 2 -15.70 10.07 28.12
CA THR A 2 -14.31 10.46 27.92
C THR A 2 -14.31 11.75 27.10
N GLU A 3 -13.78 12.82 27.67
CA GLU A 3 -13.54 14.09 27.00
C GLU A 3 -12.67 13.84 25.76
N HIS A 4 -13.27 13.90 24.56
CA HIS A 4 -12.49 14.17 23.37
C HIS A 4 -12.12 15.65 23.43
N GLU A 5 -10.91 15.95 23.95
CA GLU A 5 -10.28 17.25 23.74
C GLU A 5 -10.30 17.56 22.23
N GLU A 6 -11.12 18.54 21.84
CA GLU A 6 -11.11 19.10 20.48
C GLU A 6 -9.76 19.75 20.26
N ARG A 7 -8.80 18.99 19.72
CA ARG A 7 -7.54 19.53 19.23
C ARG A 7 -7.86 20.58 18.16
N PRO A 8 -7.16 21.73 18.17
CA PRO A 8 -7.40 22.78 17.18
C PRO A 8 -7.24 22.21 15.77
N THR A 9 -8.24 22.45 14.92
CA THR A 9 -8.24 21.97 13.54
C THR A 9 -7.09 22.62 12.78
N ARG A 10 -6.04 21.86 12.46
CA ARG A 10 -4.92 22.34 11.67
C ARG A 10 -5.43 22.73 10.28
N GLN A 11 -5.07 23.92 9.82
CA GLN A 11 -5.36 24.33 8.44
C GLN A 11 -4.49 23.52 7.49
N ARG A 12 -5.12 22.58 6.78
CA ARG A 12 -4.52 21.78 5.71
C ARG A 12 -4.52 22.58 4.42
N ILE A 13 -3.43 22.53 3.68
CA ILE A 13 -3.39 23.12 2.34
C ILE A 13 -4.08 22.19 1.34
N THR A 14 -4.79 22.77 0.37
CA THR A 14 -5.24 22.00 -0.79
C THR A 14 -4.11 21.85 -1.79
N LEU A 15 -3.79 20.62 -2.17
CA LEU A 15 -2.77 20.30 -3.17
C LEU A 15 -3.39 20.41 -4.57
N THR A 16 -3.71 21.63 -5.00
CA THR A 16 -4.40 21.89 -6.27
C THR A 16 -3.69 21.24 -7.46
N ASP A 17 -4.48 20.55 -8.28
CA ASP A 17 -4.10 19.78 -9.47
C ASP A 17 -3.00 18.74 -9.24
N ILE A 18 -2.83 18.24 -8.02
CA ILE A 18 -1.83 17.21 -7.73
C ILE A 18 -2.08 15.93 -8.54
N SER A 19 -1.02 15.41 -9.16
CA SER A 19 -0.98 14.10 -9.81
C SER A 19 -0.67 13.01 -8.80
N SER A 20 -1.22 11.81 -9.03
CA SER A 20 -0.92 10.65 -8.19
C SER A 20 0.56 10.28 -8.17
N ARG A 21 1.28 10.67 -9.22
CA ARG A 21 2.73 10.58 -9.33
C ARG A 21 3.49 11.26 -8.19
N ALA A 22 2.86 12.23 -7.51
CA ALA A 22 3.46 12.91 -6.36
C ALA A 22 3.59 12.00 -5.12
N TRP A 23 2.68 11.05 -4.93
CA TRP A 23 2.69 10.13 -3.78
C TRP A 23 2.96 8.68 -4.15
N GLU A 24 2.85 8.29 -5.42
CA GLU A 24 3.20 6.95 -5.87
C GLU A 24 4.63 6.58 -5.52
N HIS A 25 4.78 5.56 -4.70
CA HIS A 25 6.07 5.05 -4.29
C HIS A 25 6.79 4.43 -5.51
N PRO A 26 8.08 4.73 -5.75
CA PRO A 26 8.78 4.18 -6.93
C PRO A 26 8.77 2.65 -7.00
N ALA A 27 8.84 1.97 -5.86
CA ALA A 27 8.76 0.51 -5.78
C ALA A 27 7.39 -0.05 -6.22
N ASP A 28 6.30 0.69 -6.00
CA ASP A 28 4.97 0.32 -6.48
C ASP A 28 4.94 0.38 -8.02
N ARG A 29 5.36 1.51 -8.58
CA ARG A 29 5.42 1.71 -10.05
C ARG A 29 6.27 0.63 -10.73
N GLY A 30 7.44 0.32 -10.17
CA GLY A 30 8.30 -0.72 -10.71
C GLY A 30 7.74 -2.13 -10.53
N ALA A 31 7.12 -2.45 -9.40
CA ALA A 31 6.44 -3.74 -9.19
C ALA A 31 5.28 -3.92 -10.18
N LEU A 32 4.53 -2.85 -10.47
CA LEU A 32 3.44 -2.89 -11.44
C LEU A 32 3.95 -3.13 -12.87
N VAL A 33 5.05 -2.49 -13.27
CA VAL A 33 5.71 -2.74 -14.56
C VAL A 33 6.18 -4.19 -14.65
N ALA A 34 6.82 -4.71 -13.61
CA ALA A 34 7.27 -6.10 -13.56
C ALA A 34 6.09 -7.09 -13.66
N LEU A 35 5.01 -6.83 -12.93
CA LEU A 35 3.78 -7.62 -12.96
C LEU A 35 3.18 -7.68 -14.38
N ARG A 36 3.06 -6.53 -15.05
CA ARG A 36 2.54 -6.46 -16.43
C ARG A 36 3.41 -7.18 -17.45
N SER A 37 4.70 -7.36 -17.16
CA SER A 37 5.62 -8.10 -18.04
C SER A 37 5.48 -9.63 -17.92
N LEU A 38 4.74 -10.14 -16.92
CA LEU A 38 4.58 -11.58 -16.73
C LEU A 38 3.78 -12.22 -17.85
N LYS A 39 4.32 -13.31 -18.41
CA LYS A 39 3.66 -14.09 -19.46
C LYS A 39 2.30 -14.62 -18.97
N GLY A 40 1.24 -14.28 -19.70
CA GLY A 40 -0.13 -14.73 -19.40
C GLY A 40 -0.92 -13.79 -18.48
N PHE A 41 -0.31 -12.71 -17.96
CA PHE A 41 -1.01 -11.72 -17.15
C PHE A 41 -2.20 -11.09 -17.88
N ASP A 42 -2.03 -10.70 -19.14
CA ASP A 42 -3.10 -10.12 -19.96
C ASP A 42 -4.31 -11.05 -20.14
N PHE A 43 -4.06 -12.36 -20.18
CA PHE A 43 -5.14 -13.34 -20.27
C PHE A 43 -5.96 -13.38 -18.97
N VAL A 44 -5.29 -13.37 -17.82
CA VAL A 44 -5.93 -13.30 -16.51
C VAL A 44 -6.74 -12.01 -16.37
N LEU A 45 -6.18 -10.87 -16.76
CA LEU A 45 -6.87 -9.58 -16.73
C LEU A 45 -8.14 -9.57 -17.59
N ARG A 46 -8.05 -10.02 -18.85
CA ARG A 46 -9.24 -10.15 -19.73
C ARG A 46 -10.29 -11.08 -19.17
N LYS A 47 -9.89 -12.22 -18.60
CA LYS A 47 -10.82 -13.17 -17.99
C LYS A 47 -11.53 -12.57 -16.78
N MET A 48 -10.82 -11.81 -15.95
CA MET A 48 -11.43 -11.08 -14.86
C MET A 48 -12.48 -10.08 -15.38
N SER A 49 -12.14 -9.22 -16.34
CA SER A 49 -13.08 -8.23 -16.88
C SER A 49 -14.34 -8.87 -17.50
N GLY A 50 -14.23 -10.08 -18.05
CA GLY A 50 -15.37 -10.81 -18.61
C GLY A 50 -16.20 -11.62 -17.60
N LEU A 51 -15.67 -11.94 -16.42
CA LEU A 51 -16.31 -12.79 -15.41
C LEU A 51 -16.75 -12.03 -14.15
N VAL A 52 -16.05 -10.94 -13.81
CA VAL A 52 -16.37 -10.08 -12.67
C VAL A 52 -17.46 -9.13 -13.09
N ASN A 53 -18.69 -9.44 -12.70
CA ASN A 53 -19.81 -8.52 -12.86
C ASN A 53 -19.69 -7.41 -11.81
N GLU A 54 -19.06 -6.28 -12.15
CA GLU A 54 -18.93 -5.10 -11.27
C GLU A 54 -20.27 -4.71 -10.63
N ARG A 55 -21.37 -4.86 -11.40
CA ARG A 55 -22.72 -4.61 -10.91
C ARG A 55 -23.12 -5.56 -9.78
N ALA A 56 -22.76 -6.84 -9.86
CA ALA A 56 -23.04 -7.81 -8.79
C ALA A 56 -22.26 -7.48 -7.52
N PHE A 57 -20.99 -7.08 -7.64
CA PHE A 57 -20.17 -6.67 -6.50
C PHE A 57 -20.75 -5.42 -5.83
N ARG A 58 -21.11 -4.40 -6.63
CA ARG A 58 -21.75 -3.18 -6.10
C ARG A 58 -23.12 -3.47 -5.48
N LEU A 59 -23.93 -4.34 -6.07
CA LEU A 59 -25.21 -4.78 -5.50
C LEU A 59 -25.04 -5.51 -4.17
N GLN A 60 -23.99 -6.34 -4.03
CA GLN A 60 -23.69 -6.99 -2.77
C GLN A 60 -23.43 -5.97 -1.67
N TYR A 61 -22.59 -4.97 -1.91
CA TYR A 61 -22.34 -3.91 -0.92
C TYR A 61 -23.58 -3.05 -0.68
N LEU A 62 -24.34 -2.69 -1.71
CA LEU A 62 -25.59 -1.96 -1.54
C LEU A 62 -26.61 -2.71 -0.65
N GLY A 63 -26.62 -4.05 -0.69
CA GLY A 63 -27.50 -4.88 0.13
C GLY A 63 -26.96 -5.24 1.51
N SER A 64 -25.66 -5.04 1.79
CA SER A 64 -25.01 -5.53 3.03
C SER A 64 -24.18 -4.48 3.78
N ALA A 65 -24.02 -3.29 3.23
CA ALA A 65 -23.25 -2.18 3.78
C ALA A 65 -24.10 -0.90 3.88
N ILE A 66 -23.63 0.05 4.66
CA ILE A 66 -24.23 1.39 4.72
C ILE A 66 -23.42 2.32 3.81
N ARG A 67 -24.09 2.94 2.83
CA ARG A 67 -23.48 3.99 2.03
C ARG A 67 -23.23 5.20 2.91
N VAL A 68 -22.06 5.82 2.79
CA VAL A 68 -21.70 7.05 3.50
C VAL A 68 -22.08 8.26 2.66
N ASP A 69 -22.85 9.16 3.25
CA ASP A 69 -23.28 10.43 2.65
C ASP A 69 -23.56 11.47 3.76
N GLU A 70 -24.15 12.62 3.42
CA GLU A 70 -24.47 13.67 4.39
C GLU A 70 -25.51 13.24 5.45
N ARG A 71 -26.24 12.14 5.22
CA ARG A 71 -27.32 11.63 6.08
C ARG A 71 -26.90 10.35 6.81
N GLN A 72 -25.98 9.58 6.24
CA GLN A 72 -25.49 8.31 6.76
C GLN A 72 -23.99 8.41 7.05
N PHE A 73 -23.60 8.30 8.32
CA PHE A 73 -22.23 8.59 8.79
C PHE A 73 -21.75 10.01 8.41
N PRO A 74 -22.49 11.08 8.76
CA PRO A 74 -22.17 12.45 8.33
C PRO A 74 -20.77 12.91 8.73
N LYS A 75 -20.29 12.48 9.91
CA LYS A 75 -18.92 12.77 10.36
C LYS A 75 -17.88 12.15 9.43
N VAL A 76 -18.05 10.88 9.05
CA VAL A 76 -17.13 10.19 8.13
C VAL A 76 -17.19 10.84 6.75
N HIS A 77 -18.39 11.17 6.26
CA HIS A 77 -18.56 11.89 5.00
C HIS A 77 -17.82 13.24 4.98
N ARG A 78 -17.91 14.01 6.06
CA ARG A 78 -17.14 15.26 6.21
C ARG A 78 -15.62 15.00 6.16
N LEU A 79 -15.10 14.06 6.94
CA LEU A 79 -13.66 13.74 6.92
C LEU A 79 -13.20 13.28 5.53
N TYR A 80 -14.05 12.52 4.83
CA TYR A 80 -13.78 12.01 3.50
C TYR A 80 -13.72 13.11 2.44
N THR A 81 -14.69 14.03 2.48
CA THR A 81 -14.71 15.21 1.58
C THR A 81 -13.56 16.18 1.87
N GLU A 82 -13.15 16.34 3.14
CA GLU A 82 -11.96 17.11 3.51
C GLU A 82 -10.66 16.46 2.99
N ALA A 83 -10.51 15.14 3.12
CA ALA A 83 -9.37 14.41 2.56
C ALA A 83 -9.32 14.53 1.03
N ALA A 84 -10.47 14.36 0.38
CA ALA A 84 -10.63 14.54 -1.06
C ALA A 84 -10.29 15.97 -1.51
N THR A 85 -10.72 16.98 -0.76
CA THR A 85 -10.37 18.39 -1.02
C THR A 85 -8.88 18.62 -0.88
N THR A 86 -8.24 18.01 0.12
CA THR A 86 -6.79 18.13 0.34
C THR A 86 -6.00 17.54 -0.83
N LEU A 87 -6.42 16.39 -1.35
CA LEU A 87 -5.82 15.69 -2.49
C LEU A 87 -6.36 16.13 -3.86
N ASP A 88 -7.21 17.17 -3.90
CA ASP A 88 -7.87 17.69 -5.11
C ASP A 88 -8.57 16.59 -5.95
N VAL A 89 -9.27 15.67 -5.29
CA VAL A 89 -9.99 14.57 -5.96
C VAL A 89 -11.25 15.11 -6.65
N ARG A 90 -11.24 15.07 -8.00
CA ARG A 90 -12.32 15.64 -8.84
C ARG A 90 -13.64 14.86 -8.76
N THR A 91 -13.57 13.53 -8.66
CA THR A 91 -14.74 12.65 -8.62
C THR A 91 -14.60 11.75 -7.41
N LEU A 92 -15.48 11.93 -6.43
CA LEU A 92 -15.42 11.19 -5.18
C LEU A 92 -15.92 9.74 -5.38
N PRO A 93 -15.10 8.71 -5.11
CA PRO A 93 -15.56 7.33 -5.09
C PRO A 93 -16.71 7.13 -4.10
N GLU A 94 -17.61 6.19 -4.38
CA GLU A 94 -18.61 5.81 -3.38
C GLU A 94 -17.91 5.22 -2.15
N LEU A 95 -18.40 5.54 -0.96
CA LEU A 95 -17.86 5.08 0.32
C LEU A 95 -18.92 4.26 1.05
N TYR A 96 -18.54 3.09 1.55
CA TYR A 96 -19.41 2.20 2.31
C TYR A 96 -18.79 1.83 3.65
N VAL A 97 -19.62 1.62 4.67
CA VAL A 97 -19.22 1.05 5.96
C VAL A 97 -19.87 -0.33 6.11
N ILE A 98 -19.06 -1.34 6.40
CA ILE A 98 -19.54 -2.69 6.73
C ILE A 98 -19.30 -3.01 8.20
N ASN A 99 -20.22 -3.80 8.78
CA ASN A 99 -20.01 -4.35 10.11
C ASN A 99 -18.92 -5.42 10.06
N SER A 100 -17.77 -5.12 10.66
CA SER A 100 -16.63 -6.04 10.71
C SER A 100 -15.75 -5.70 11.92
N PRO A 101 -15.31 -6.72 12.69
CA PRO A 101 -14.36 -6.54 13.79
C PRO A 101 -12.91 -6.39 13.30
N ILE A 102 -12.66 -6.57 12.00
CA ILE A 102 -11.31 -6.52 11.42
C ILE A 102 -10.95 -5.07 11.13
N TRP A 103 -9.77 -4.64 11.57
CA TRP A 103 -9.20 -3.32 11.26
C TRP A 103 -8.75 -3.28 9.80
N ASN A 104 -9.65 -2.93 8.89
CA ASN A 104 -9.35 -2.91 7.46
C ASN A 104 -10.20 -1.89 6.70
N ALA A 105 -9.61 -1.37 5.63
CA ALA A 105 -10.22 -0.55 4.61
C ALA A 105 -9.73 -1.05 3.25
N VAL A 106 -10.52 -0.90 2.20
CA VAL A 106 -10.09 -1.30 0.87
C VAL A 106 -10.77 -0.50 -0.21
N THR A 107 -10.01 -0.20 -1.25
CA THR A 107 -10.49 0.37 -2.50
C THR A 107 -10.58 -0.72 -3.56
N ILE A 108 -11.75 -0.89 -4.14
CA ILE A 108 -12.03 -1.94 -5.13
C ILE A 108 -12.89 -1.39 -6.26
N GLY A 109 -12.88 -2.08 -7.40
CA GLY A 109 -13.60 -1.69 -8.62
C GLY A 109 -12.71 -1.76 -9.85
N MET A 110 -13.35 -1.79 -11.03
CA MET A 110 -12.67 -1.79 -12.32
C MET A 110 -12.86 -0.43 -13.00
N ASP A 111 -14.10 -0.10 -13.39
CA ASP A 111 -14.40 1.14 -14.10
C ASP A 111 -14.73 2.28 -13.13
N LYS A 112 -15.44 1.96 -12.05
CA LYS A 112 -15.84 2.94 -11.02
C LYS A 112 -15.40 2.45 -9.64
N PRO A 113 -14.20 2.82 -9.17
CA PRO A 113 -13.74 2.41 -7.86
C PRO A 113 -14.69 2.90 -6.76
N PHE A 114 -14.78 2.13 -5.69
CA PHE A 114 -15.47 2.48 -4.45
C PHE A 114 -14.66 1.97 -3.27
N ILE A 115 -14.87 2.62 -2.13
CA ILE A 115 -14.11 2.40 -0.90
C ILE A 115 -15.02 1.73 0.11
N VAL A 116 -14.47 0.76 0.83
CA VAL A 116 -15.16 0.05 1.91
C VAL A 116 -14.35 0.18 3.20
N LEU A 117 -15.00 0.67 4.24
CA LEU A 117 -14.44 0.75 5.60
C LEU A 117 -15.09 -0.28 6.51
N ASN A 118 -14.28 -0.95 7.32
CA ASN A 118 -14.80 -1.75 8.41
C ASN A 118 -15.13 -0.89 9.63
N SER A 119 -16.24 -1.20 10.29
CA SER A 119 -16.69 -0.49 11.50
C SER A 119 -15.65 -0.46 12.64
N ALA A 120 -14.80 -1.48 12.76
CA ALA A 120 -13.75 -1.52 13.78
C ALA A 120 -12.76 -0.35 13.68
N LEU A 121 -12.42 0.11 12.46
CA LEU A 121 -11.55 1.28 12.27
C LEU A 121 -12.20 2.54 12.86
N LEU A 122 -13.50 2.75 12.60
CA LEU A 122 -14.22 3.94 13.08
C LEU A 122 -14.36 3.99 14.61
N GLN A 123 -14.29 2.83 15.28
CA GLN A 123 -14.37 2.74 16.73
C GLN A 123 -13.02 3.02 17.40
N GLY A 124 -11.92 2.66 16.75
CA GLY A 124 -10.59 2.75 17.33
C GLY A 124 -9.74 3.94 16.85
N LEU A 125 -10.17 4.65 15.80
CA LEU A 125 -9.47 5.81 15.25
C LEU A 125 -10.15 7.14 15.62
N ASP A 126 -9.35 8.17 15.87
CA ASP A 126 -9.82 9.55 15.98
C ASP A 126 -10.07 10.18 14.60
N ASP A 127 -10.50 11.45 14.57
CA ASP A 127 -10.85 12.16 13.33
C ASP A 127 -9.67 12.31 12.37
N GLU A 128 -8.47 12.61 12.88
CA GLU A 128 -7.26 12.78 12.05
C GLU A 128 -6.78 11.43 11.54
N GLU A 129 -6.79 10.41 12.38
CA GLU A 129 -6.44 9.04 12.01
C GLU A 129 -7.43 8.45 11.00
N THR A 130 -8.73 8.73 11.15
CA THR A 130 -9.76 8.34 10.18
C THR A 130 -9.53 9.07 8.85
N ARG A 131 -9.17 10.36 8.88
CA ARG A 131 -8.82 11.13 7.67
C ARG A 131 -7.58 10.56 6.98
N PHE A 132 -6.58 10.07 7.72
CA PHE A 132 -5.43 9.38 7.16
C PHE A 132 -5.87 8.13 6.38
N ILE A 133 -6.70 7.27 6.97
CA ILE A 133 -7.22 6.07 6.28
C ILE A 133 -8.03 6.44 5.05
N LEU A 134 -8.90 7.45 5.13
CA LEU A 134 -9.68 7.93 3.98
C LEU A 134 -8.77 8.48 2.87
N GLY A 135 -7.74 9.25 3.23
CA GLY A 135 -6.73 9.73 2.28
C GLY A 135 -5.90 8.61 1.65
N HIS A 136 -5.61 7.57 2.42
CA HIS A 136 -4.92 6.37 1.95
C HIS A 136 -5.73 5.64 0.87
N GLU A 137 -7.02 5.39 1.13
CA GLU A 137 -7.92 4.76 0.16
C GLU A 137 -8.17 5.64 -1.08
N LEU A 138 -8.31 6.96 -0.89
CA LEU A 138 -8.35 7.90 -2.01
C LEU A 138 -7.07 7.82 -2.84
N GLY A 139 -5.90 7.68 -2.21
CA GLY A 139 -4.64 7.44 -2.89
C GLY A 139 -4.68 6.22 -3.81
N HIS A 140 -5.19 5.09 -3.31
CA HIS A 140 -5.39 3.89 -4.12
C HIS A 140 -6.36 4.10 -5.29
N ALA A 141 -7.46 4.81 -5.07
CA ALA A 141 -8.42 5.11 -6.11
C ALA A 141 -7.79 5.96 -7.23
N GLN A 142 -7.05 7.01 -6.84
CA GLN A 142 -6.43 7.96 -7.76
C GLN A 142 -5.22 7.37 -8.50
N SER A 143 -4.47 6.46 -7.89
CA SER A 143 -3.35 5.74 -8.53
C SER A 143 -3.79 4.54 -9.40
N GLY A 144 -5.10 4.26 -9.50
CA GLY A 144 -5.62 3.14 -10.29
C GLY A 144 -5.33 1.76 -9.69
N HIS A 145 -5.07 1.69 -8.37
CA HIS A 145 -4.76 0.45 -7.67
C HIS A 145 -5.99 -0.46 -7.50
N ALA A 146 -7.19 0.13 -7.51
CA ALA A 146 -8.46 -0.58 -7.32
C ALA A 146 -8.64 -1.79 -8.25
N LEU A 147 -8.20 -1.66 -9.52
CA LEU A 147 -8.30 -2.72 -10.53
C LEU A 147 -7.50 -3.97 -10.11
N TYR A 148 -6.25 -3.76 -9.71
CA TYR A 148 -5.33 -4.84 -9.37
C TYR A 148 -5.62 -5.42 -7.97
N GLN A 149 -6.08 -4.60 -7.03
CA GLN A 149 -6.60 -5.07 -5.74
C GLN A 149 -7.84 -5.95 -5.94
N SER A 150 -8.77 -5.56 -6.83
CA SER A 150 -9.94 -6.37 -7.20
C SER A 150 -9.53 -7.69 -7.84
N LEU A 151 -8.52 -7.67 -8.72
CA LEU A 151 -7.97 -8.87 -9.34
C LEU A 151 -7.41 -9.83 -8.30
N LEU A 152 -6.59 -9.33 -7.37
CA LEU A 152 -6.01 -10.14 -6.31
C LEU A 152 -7.10 -10.79 -5.44
N LEU A 153 -8.09 -10.02 -4.98
CA LEU A 153 -9.21 -10.53 -4.19
C LEU A 153 -10.00 -11.62 -4.93
N TRP A 154 -10.24 -11.43 -6.23
CA TRP A 154 -10.92 -12.44 -7.04
C TRP A 154 -10.09 -13.72 -7.18
N LEU A 155 -8.78 -13.59 -7.44
CA LEU A 155 -7.87 -14.72 -7.55
C LEU A 155 -7.76 -15.51 -6.24
N MET A 156 -7.70 -14.83 -5.09
CA MET A 156 -7.67 -15.48 -3.77
C MET A 156 -8.94 -16.30 -3.50
N ARG A 157 -10.12 -15.79 -3.89
CA ARG A 157 -11.38 -16.53 -3.79
C ARG A 157 -11.38 -17.78 -4.69
N LEU A 158 -10.81 -17.68 -5.89
CA LEU A 158 -10.69 -18.83 -6.79
C LEU A 158 -9.69 -19.87 -6.29
N THR A 159 -8.56 -19.48 -5.71
CA THR A 159 -7.56 -20.45 -5.20
C THR A 159 -8.14 -21.35 -4.10
N GLY A 160 -9.06 -20.82 -3.28
CA GLY A 160 -9.80 -21.63 -2.31
C GLY A 160 -10.64 -22.75 -2.96
N ALA A 161 -11.08 -22.56 -4.21
CA ALA A 161 -11.89 -23.52 -4.96
C ALA A 161 -11.08 -24.45 -5.89
N VAL A 162 -9.85 -24.07 -6.27
CA VAL A 162 -9.07 -24.73 -7.35
C VAL A 162 -7.79 -25.42 -6.82
N ASN A 163 -7.63 -25.55 -5.51
CA ASN A 163 -6.42 -26.10 -4.88
C ASN A 163 -6.08 -27.57 -5.27
N TRP A 164 -6.99 -28.26 -5.97
CA TRP A 164 -6.85 -29.66 -6.41
C TRP A 164 -6.17 -29.84 -7.78
N MET A 165 -5.88 -28.77 -8.55
CA MET A 165 -5.36 -28.86 -9.92
C MET A 165 -3.85 -28.55 -10.04
N PRO A 166 -2.97 -29.47 -10.45
CA PRO A 166 -1.51 -29.32 -10.28
C PRO A 166 -0.77 -28.45 -11.33
N ILE A 167 -1.20 -28.37 -12.60
CA ILE A 167 -0.35 -27.77 -13.67
C ILE A 167 -0.65 -26.29 -13.95
N GLY A 168 -1.93 -25.87 -13.92
CA GLY A 168 -2.30 -24.46 -14.03
C GLY A 168 -2.00 -23.64 -12.76
N ALA A 169 -1.77 -24.31 -11.64
CA ALA A 169 -1.54 -23.69 -10.34
C ALA A 169 -0.19 -22.97 -10.23
N LEU A 170 0.89 -23.44 -10.89
CA LEU A 170 2.21 -22.81 -10.73
C LEU A 170 2.27 -21.42 -11.38
N GLY A 171 1.81 -21.27 -12.62
CA GLY A 171 1.75 -19.98 -13.29
C GLY A 171 0.80 -19.00 -12.60
N LEU A 172 -0.36 -19.49 -12.16
CA LEU A 172 -1.32 -18.69 -11.40
C LEU A 172 -0.77 -18.26 -10.03
N ARG A 173 -0.10 -19.17 -9.31
CA ARG A 173 0.59 -18.87 -8.04
C ARG A 173 1.67 -17.82 -8.22
N ALA A 174 2.44 -17.87 -9.30
CA ALA A 174 3.44 -16.84 -9.61
C ALA A 174 2.80 -15.46 -9.83
N ILE A 175 1.67 -15.40 -10.56
CA ILE A 175 0.91 -14.15 -10.76
C ILE A 175 0.35 -13.65 -9.42
N ILE A 176 -0.18 -14.54 -8.58
CA ILE A 176 -0.72 -14.20 -7.25
C ILE A 176 0.40 -13.67 -6.34
N ALA A 177 1.55 -14.34 -6.29
CA ALA A 177 2.71 -13.90 -5.52
C ALA A 177 3.21 -12.52 -5.99
N ALA A 178 3.27 -12.29 -7.30
CA ALA A 178 3.64 -11.00 -7.87
C ALA A 178 2.59 -9.90 -7.56
N LEU A 179 1.30 -10.22 -7.60
CA LEU A 179 0.23 -9.31 -7.19
C LEU A 179 0.29 -8.98 -5.70
N HIS A 180 0.60 -9.95 -4.83
CA HIS A 180 0.81 -9.72 -3.41
C HIS A 180 2.01 -8.80 -3.16
N GLU A 181 3.13 -9.02 -3.87
CA GLU A 181 4.30 -8.15 -3.77
C GLU A 181 3.99 -6.74 -4.25
N TRP A 182 3.33 -6.60 -5.40
CA TRP A 182 2.86 -5.30 -5.87
C TRP A 182 1.92 -4.64 -4.86
N SER A 183 0.94 -5.38 -4.33
CA SER A 183 -0.02 -4.87 -3.34
C SER A 183 0.70 -4.32 -2.11
N ARG A 184 1.74 -5.02 -1.62
CA ARG A 184 2.57 -4.52 -0.50
C ARG A 184 3.26 -3.19 -0.84
N LYS A 185 3.76 -3.02 -2.05
CA LYS A 185 4.39 -1.74 -2.45
C LYS A 185 3.36 -0.64 -2.66
N ALA A 186 2.18 -0.95 -3.19
CA ALA A 186 1.09 -0.01 -3.38
C ALA A 186 0.60 0.60 -2.05
N GLU A 187 0.69 -0.13 -0.93
CA GLU A 187 0.36 0.39 0.40
C GLU A 187 1.27 1.55 0.82
N LEU A 188 2.54 1.59 0.37
CA LEU A 188 3.44 2.71 0.62
C LEU A 188 2.97 3.97 -0.12
N SER A 189 2.43 3.81 -1.33
CA SER A 189 1.79 4.90 -2.08
C SER A 189 0.53 5.40 -1.37
N GLY A 190 -0.29 4.47 -0.87
CA GLY A 190 -1.46 4.80 -0.06
C GLY A 190 -1.06 5.54 1.22
N ASP A 191 -0.02 5.10 1.94
CA ASP A 191 0.46 5.77 3.15
C ASP A 191 0.91 7.20 2.88
N ARG A 192 1.63 7.43 1.78
CA ARG A 192 2.03 8.78 1.35
C ARG A 192 0.81 9.65 1.07
N ALA A 193 -0.21 9.13 0.38
CA ALA A 193 -1.47 9.85 0.15
C ALA A 193 -2.23 10.13 1.45
N GLY A 194 -2.29 9.17 2.38
CA GLY A 194 -2.87 9.33 3.71
C GLY A 194 -2.16 10.43 4.50
N LEU A 195 -0.83 10.46 4.48
CA LEU A 195 -0.03 11.51 5.12
C LEU A 195 -0.26 12.88 4.47
N LEU A 196 -0.35 12.97 3.14
CA LEU A 196 -0.69 14.21 2.45
C LEU A 196 -2.11 14.71 2.78
N ALA A 197 -3.06 13.79 3.01
CA ALA A 197 -4.43 14.16 3.39
C ALA A 197 -4.53 14.75 4.81
N VAL A 198 -3.67 14.32 5.74
CA VAL A 198 -3.67 14.83 7.13
C VAL A 198 -2.65 15.93 7.38
N GLN A 199 -1.56 15.94 6.63
CA GLN A 199 -0.41 16.85 6.74
C GLN A 199 0.21 16.89 8.16
N ASP A 200 0.22 15.73 8.80
CA ASP A 200 0.79 15.52 10.14
C ASP A 200 1.49 14.16 10.23
N PRO A 201 2.84 14.14 10.20
CA PRO A 201 3.63 12.91 10.34
C PRO A 201 3.33 12.14 11.62
N ALA A 202 2.98 12.81 12.72
CA ALA A 202 2.67 12.15 13.98
C ALA A 202 1.36 11.35 13.89
N VAL A 203 0.37 11.84 13.14
CA VAL A 203 -0.87 11.10 12.88
C VAL A 203 -0.58 9.83 12.09
N ALA A 204 0.22 9.93 11.03
CA ALA A 204 0.57 8.77 10.21
C ALA A 204 1.28 7.67 11.03
N LEU A 205 2.23 8.05 11.89
CA LEU A 205 2.90 7.10 12.80
C LEU A 205 1.93 6.46 13.80
N ARG A 206 1.05 7.25 14.42
CA ARG A 206 0.03 6.76 15.35
C ARG A 206 -0.91 5.76 14.69
N VAL A 207 -1.33 6.00 13.45
CA VAL A 207 -2.16 5.06 12.69
C VAL A 207 -1.45 3.72 12.53
N GLN A 208 -0.17 3.70 12.13
CA GLN A 208 0.58 2.45 12.00
C GLN A 208 0.69 1.70 13.34
N MET A 209 0.95 2.41 14.44
CA MET A 209 0.98 1.83 15.78
C MET A 209 -0.38 1.23 16.17
N LYS A 210 -1.49 1.93 15.89
CA LYS A 210 -2.85 1.43 16.14
C LYS A 210 -3.23 0.24 15.28
N LEU A 211 -2.85 0.24 14.00
CA LEU A 211 -3.07 -0.90 13.11
C LEU A 211 -2.32 -2.14 13.62
N ALA A 212 -1.13 -1.96 14.18
CA ALA A 212 -0.35 -3.04 14.79
C ALA A 212 -0.92 -3.53 16.13
N SER A 213 -1.50 -2.64 16.93
CA SER A 213 -1.95 -2.93 18.30
C SER A 213 -3.44 -3.21 18.45
N GLY A 214 -4.23 -3.04 17.39
CA GLY A 214 -5.70 -3.09 17.47
C GLY A 214 -6.32 -1.86 18.15
N GLY A 215 -5.66 -0.70 18.05
CA GLY A 215 -6.18 0.60 18.51
C GLY A 215 -5.59 1.13 19.80
N GLN A 216 -4.77 0.36 20.50
CA GLN A 216 -4.12 0.79 21.74
C GLN A 216 -2.95 1.74 21.43
N LEU A 217 -2.93 2.91 22.07
CA LEU A 217 -1.78 3.83 22.04
C LEU A 217 -1.24 4.18 23.43
N ALA A 218 -2.04 4.08 24.49
CA ALA A 218 -1.69 4.62 25.81
C ALA A 218 -0.42 3.98 26.41
N GLU A 219 -0.13 2.74 26.02
CA GLU A 219 1.02 1.96 26.51
C GLU A 219 2.15 1.84 25.47
N LEU A 220 2.04 2.54 24.34
CA LEU A 220 3.00 2.43 23.26
C LEU A 220 3.94 3.63 23.21
N ASP A 221 5.24 3.34 23.07
CA ASP A 221 6.28 4.34 22.84
C ASP A 221 6.65 4.40 21.34
N THR A 222 6.52 5.58 20.74
CA THR A 222 6.80 5.78 19.31
C THR A 222 8.28 5.57 18.97
N THR A 223 9.20 5.96 19.86
CA THR A 223 10.64 5.77 19.63
C THR A 223 11.01 4.29 19.62
N ALA A 224 10.47 3.51 20.57
CA ALA A 224 10.65 2.06 20.65
C ALA A 224 10.05 1.35 19.43
N PHE A 225 8.86 1.76 18.98
CA PHE A 225 8.25 1.21 17.76
C PHE A 225 9.10 1.47 16.51
N LEU A 226 9.68 2.67 16.38
CA LEU A 226 10.58 3.00 15.28
C LEU A 226 11.92 2.25 15.38
N ALA A 227 12.47 2.09 16.60
CA ALA A 227 13.68 1.30 16.83
C ALA A 227 13.48 -0.17 16.44
N GLN A 228 12.28 -0.74 16.70
CA GLN A 228 11.90 -2.08 16.23
C GLN A 228 11.95 -2.19 14.71
N GLY A 229 11.63 -1.12 13.97
CA GLY A 229 11.76 -1.09 12.51
C GLY A 229 13.20 -1.20 12.05
N THR A 230 14.10 -0.44 12.67
CA THR A 230 15.55 -0.52 12.41
C THR A 230 16.11 -1.89 12.77
N GLU A 231 15.65 -2.48 13.87
CA GLU A 231 15.98 -3.86 14.22
C GLU A 231 15.48 -4.82 13.14
N TYR A 232 14.22 -4.74 12.71
CA TYR A 232 13.68 -5.61 11.67
C TYR A 232 14.47 -5.52 10.35
N GLU A 233 14.91 -4.34 9.92
CA GLU A 233 15.73 -4.16 8.72
C GLU A 233 17.15 -4.71 8.87
N GLY A 234 17.75 -4.57 10.07
CA GLY A 234 19.13 -4.97 10.34
C GLY A 234 19.32 -6.38 10.93
N ALA A 235 18.27 -6.99 11.46
CA ALA A 235 18.37 -8.22 12.26
C ALA A 235 18.35 -9.48 11.39
N GLY A 236 19.17 -10.45 11.79
CA GLY A 236 19.14 -11.83 11.30
C GLY A 236 20.33 -12.23 10.45
N ASP A 237 20.44 -13.53 10.20
CA ASP A 237 21.35 -14.09 9.20
C ASP A 237 20.64 -14.26 7.84
N LEU A 238 21.33 -14.83 6.85
CA LEU A 238 20.77 -15.05 5.51
C LEU A 238 19.48 -15.91 5.52
N ARG A 239 19.36 -16.84 6.49
CA ARG A 239 18.19 -17.70 6.65
C ARG A 239 17.01 -16.88 7.18
N ASP A 240 17.26 -15.95 8.09
CA ASP A 240 16.25 -15.03 8.59
C ASP A 240 15.74 -14.10 7.48
N SER A 241 16.60 -13.65 6.57
CA SER A 241 16.19 -12.86 5.40
C SER A 241 15.31 -13.67 4.43
N VAL A 242 15.62 -14.95 4.18
CA VAL A 242 14.74 -15.85 3.40
C VAL A 242 13.43 -16.08 4.15
N LEU A 243 13.48 -16.26 5.47
CA LEU A 243 12.30 -16.44 6.30
C LEU A 243 11.39 -15.19 6.26
N LYS A 244 11.96 -13.98 6.31
CA LYS A 244 11.20 -12.72 6.15
C LYS A 244 10.48 -12.68 4.81
N LEU A 245 11.15 -13.06 3.71
CA LEU A 245 10.51 -13.13 2.39
C LEU A 245 9.32 -14.10 2.38
N LEU A 246 9.48 -15.30 2.96
CA LEU A 246 8.43 -16.31 3.05
C LEU A 246 7.26 -15.87 3.96
N LEU A 247 7.55 -15.21 5.08
CA LEU A 247 6.54 -14.68 6.00
C LEU A 247 5.77 -13.51 5.38
N LEU A 248 6.45 -12.65 4.61
CA LEU A 248 5.83 -11.55 3.89
C LEU A 248 4.90 -12.04 2.77
N GLU A 249 5.20 -13.17 2.12
CA GLU A 249 4.34 -13.77 1.08
C GLU A 249 2.92 -14.05 1.61
N ALA A 250 2.78 -14.44 2.87
CA ALA A 250 1.49 -14.77 3.50
C ALA A 250 0.70 -13.55 4.00
N GLN A 251 1.26 -12.33 3.97
CA GLN A 251 0.59 -11.14 4.49
C GLN A 251 -0.08 -10.30 3.40
N THR A 252 -1.28 -9.81 3.69
CA THR A 252 -2.08 -8.96 2.77
C THR A 252 -1.65 -7.50 2.77
N HIS A 253 -1.03 -7.02 3.85
CA HIS A 253 -0.42 -5.68 3.96
C HIS A 253 1.04 -5.81 4.44
N PRO A 254 1.92 -4.84 4.12
CA PRO A 254 3.24 -4.76 4.73
C PRO A 254 3.13 -4.62 6.24
N LEU A 255 4.16 -5.08 6.94
CA LEU A 255 4.29 -4.89 8.38
C LEU A 255 4.21 -3.39 8.72
N ALA A 256 3.33 -3.03 9.67
CA ALA A 256 3.08 -1.65 10.06
C ALA A 256 4.36 -0.89 10.45
N VAL A 257 5.35 -1.59 11.03
CA VAL A 257 6.63 -1.01 11.41
C VAL A 257 7.46 -0.55 10.19
N ILE A 258 7.40 -1.28 9.07
CA ILE A 258 8.09 -0.91 7.82
C ILE A 258 7.39 0.30 7.20
N ARG A 259 6.06 0.30 7.19
CA ARG A 259 5.24 1.42 6.69
C ARG A 259 5.54 2.71 7.46
N ALA A 260 5.63 2.62 8.79
CA ALA A 260 6.02 3.74 9.65
C ALA A 260 7.44 4.25 9.35
N HIS A 261 8.38 3.33 9.12
CA HIS A 261 9.76 3.69 8.76
C HIS A 261 9.84 4.41 7.41
N GLU A 262 9.17 3.90 6.38
CA GLU A 262 9.14 4.52 5.03
C GLU A 262 8.46 5.89 5.03
N LEU A 263 7.38 6.07 5.80
CA LEU A 263 6.76 7.38 6.00
C LEU A 263 7.71 8.38 6.65
N ARG A 264 8.37 7.98 7.75
CA ARG A 264 9.36 8.82 8.43
C ARG A 264 10.49 9.18 7.48
N ARG A 265 11.01 8.20 6.74
CA ARG A 265 12.08 8.42 5.77
C ARG A 265 11.66 9.43 4.68
N TRP A 266 10.45 9.31 4.14
CA TRP A 266 9.95 10.25 3.13
C TRP A 266 9.82 11.70 3.65
N VAL A 267 9.52 11.85 4.94
CA VAL A 267 9.52 13.14 5.64
C VAL A 267 10.95 13.65 5.84
N ASP A 268 11.83 12.81 6.36
CA ASP A 268 13.22 13.16 6.69
C ASP A 268 14.07 13.47 5.43
N GLU A 269 13.78 12.79 4.30
CA GLU A 269 14.41 13.05 2.98
C GLU A 269 13.88 14.36 2.33
N GLY A 270 12.83 14.98 2.89
CA GLY A 270 12.33 16.30 2.48
C GLY A 270 11.39 16.32 1.27
N GLU A 271 11.17 15.18 0.61
CA GLU A 271 10.21 15.06 -0.51
C GLU A 271 8.79 15.43 -0.07
N TYR A 272 8.33 14.92 1.08
CA TYR A 272 7.04 15.30 1.67
C TYR A 272 6.90 16.81 1.83
N THR A 273 7.91 17.45 2.44
CA THR A 273 7.92 18.90 2.67
C THR A 273 7.91 19.68 1.36
N THR A 274 8.60 19.18 0.33
CA THR A 274 8.63 19.76 -1.01
C THR A 274 7.22 19.76 -1.63
N ILE A 275 6.49 18.65 -1.52
CA ILE A 275 5.10 18.55 -2.01
C ILE A 275 4.18 19.49 -1.23
N VAL A 276 4.23 19.46 0.10
CA VAL A 276 3.41 20.34 0.94
C VAL A 276 3.79 21.82 0.74
N SER A 277 5.01 22.14 0.30
CA SER A 277 5.39 23.52 -0.04
C SER A 277 4.85 24.01 -1.39
N GLY A 278 4.19 23.15 -2.18
CA GLY A 278 3.62 23.51 -3.49
C GLY A 278 4.37 22.95 -4.69
N THR A 279 5.50 22.24 -4.48
CA THR A 279 6.33 21.71 -5.56
C THR A 279 6.04 20.22 -5.78
N TYR A 280 5.21 19.90 -6.77
CA TYR A 280 4.82 18.53 -7.08
C TYR A 280 4.30 18.39 -8.52
N PRO A 281 4.35 17.17 -9.10
CA PRO A 281 3.78 16.89 -10.42
C PRO A 281 2.29 17.23 -10.49
N LYS A 282 1.88 17.90 -11.58
CA LYS A 282 0.49 18.28 -11.81
C LYS A 282 -0.21 17.32 -12.76
N ARG A 283 -1.52 17.10 -12.58
CA ARG A 283 -2.31 16.21 -13.45
C ARG A 283 -2.33 16.67 -14.90
N GLN A 284 -2.32 17.98 -15.14
CA GLN A 284 -2.23 18.52 -16.49
C GLN A 284 -0.95 18.11 -17.25
N GLU A 285 0.11 17.74 -16.53
CA GLU A 285 1.42 17.34 -17.08
C GLU A 285 1.55 15.81 -17.24
N ASP A 286 0.51 15.04 -16.89
CA ASP A 286 0.57 13.57 -16.94
C ASP A 286 0.66 13.05 -18.39
N GLY A 287 0.10 13.77 -19.36
CA GLY A 287 0.18 13.42 -20.78
C GLY A 287 1.59 13.51 -21.37
N ASP A 288 2.45 14.38 -20.80
CA ASP A 288 3.82 14.60 -21.24
C ASP A 288 4.82 13.69 -20.49
N ALA A 289 4.33 12.87 -19.56
CA ALA A 289 5.16 11.97 -18.76
C ALA A 289 5.75 10.83 -19.62
N SER A 290 7.08 10.78 -19.73
CA SER A 290 7.75 9.69 -20.43
C SER A 290 7.73 8.40 -19.60
N MET A 291 7.04 7.37 -20.09
CA MET A 291 7.07 6.01 -19.50
C MET A 291 8.51 5.47 -19.33
N THR A 292 9.41 5.81 -20.25
CA THR A 292 10.83 5.43 -20.16
C THR A 292 11.52 6.10 -18.98
N GLN A 293 11.22 7.37 -18.72
CA GLN A 293 11.76 8.08 -17.57
C GLN A 293 11.22 7.52 -16.25
N GLU A 294 9.96 7.12 -16.22
CA GLU A 294 9.36 6.47 -15.04
C GLU A 294 10.00 5.11 -14.74
N ALA A 295 10.24 4.29 -15.77
CA ALA A 295 10.97 3.04 -15.62
C ALA A 295 12.41 3.27 -15.11
N LYS A 296 13.10 4.30 -15.60
CA LYS A 296 14.44 4.69 -15.09
C LYS A 296 14.38 5.13 -13.64
N ASN A 297 13.40 5.95 -13.24
CA ASN A 297 13.24 6.41 -11.86
C ASN A 297 12.93 5.24 -10.91
N ALA A 298 12.08 4.30 -11.33
CA ALA A 298 11.82 3.08 -10.59
C ALA A 298 13.10 2.23 -10.45
N ALA A 299 13.85 2.00 -11.54
CA ALA A 299 15.10 1.26 -11.51
C ALA A 299 16.15 1.92 -10.60
N LYS A 300 16.26 3.25 -10.63
CA LYS A 300 17.12 4.02 -9.72
C LYS A 300 16.69 3.82 -8.28
N SER A 301 15.40 3.95 -7.96
CA SER A 301 14.92 3.72 -6.59
C SER A 301 15.17 2.28 -6.11
N TYR A 302 15.04 1.28 -6.97
CA TYR A 302 15.40 -0.10 -6.64
C TYR A 302 16.90 -0.25 -6.38
N SER A 303 17.73 0.35 -7.23
CA SER A 303 19.18 0.41 -7.03
C SER A 303 19.54 1.08 -5.70
N ASP A 304 18.95 2.24 -5.38
CA ASP A 304 19.22 3.00 -4.17
C ASP A 304 18.71 2.27 -2.92
N ALA A 305 17.54 1.61 -3.00
CA ALA A 305 17.02 0.76 -1.92
C ALA A 305 17.91 -0.47 -1.72
N PHE A 306 18.34 -1.10 -2.81
CA PHE A 306 19.25 -2.25 -2.77
C PHE A 306 20.62 -1.86 -2.23
N ALA A 307 21.19 -0.73 -2.61
CA ALA A 307 22.47 -0.24 -2.11
C ALA A 307 22.43 0.07 -0.60
N ARG A 308 21.29 0.59 -0.11
CA ARG A 308 21.11 0.98 1.30
C ARG A 308 20.65 -0.16 2.21
N SER A 309 20.06 -1.22 1.64
CA SER A 309 19.50 -2.33 2.39
C SER A 309 20.55 -2.97 3.31
N GLN A 310 20.25 -2.99 4.61
CA GLN A 310 21.09 -3.63 5.63
C GLN A 310 20.85 -5.15 5.73
N ASP A 311 19.89 -5.67 4.97
CA ASP A 311 19.52 -7.07 4.97
C ASP A 311 20.68 -7.96 4.48
N PRO A 312 20.98 -9.07 5.19
CA PRO A 312 22.02 -10.03 4.82
C PRO A 312 21.96 -10.56 3.38
N LEU A 313 20.77 -10.82 2.81
CA LEU A 313 20.65 -11.26 1.41
C LEU A 313 21.06 -10.16 0.44
N ALA A 314 20.65 -8.92 0.71
CA ALA A 314 21.03 -7.79 -0.10
C ALA A 314 22.55 -7.54 -0.02
N LYS A 315 23.15 -7.66 1.17
CA LYS A 315 24.61 -7.62 1.38
C LYS A 315 25.33 -8.68 0.55
N LEU A 316 24.93 -9.95 0.67
CA LEU A 316 25.52 -11.05 -0.09
C LEU A 316 25.44 -10.84 -1.61
N LEU A 317 24.29 -10.37 -2.11
CA LEU A 317 24.10 -10.13 -3.54
C LEU A 317 24.94 -8.94 -4.04
N ARG A 318 25.16 -7.90 -3.22
CA ARG A 318 26.11 -6.81 -3.53
C ARG A 318 27.53 -7.35 -3.60
N ASP A 319 27.95 -8.09 -2.58
CA ASP A 319 29.30 -8.65 -2.48
C ASP A 319 29.59 -9.66 -3.61
N ALA A 320 28.57 -10.38 -4.09
CA ALA A 320 28.66 -11.29 -5.23
C ALA A 320 28.62 -10.58 -6.59
N GLY A 321 27.98 -9.41 -6.69
CA GLY A 321 27.92 -8.59 -7.91
C GLY A 321 29.28 -8.02 -8.30
N ASP A 322 30.14 -7.77 -7.32
CA ASP A 322 31.53 -7.32 -7.51
C ASP A 322 32.52 -8.47 -7.77
N GLY A 323 32.06 -9.74 -7.75
CA GLY A 323 32.91 -10.91 -7.95
C GLY A 323 32.14 -12.12 -8.46
N LEU A 324 32.19 -12.37 -9.77
CA LEU A 324 31.53 -13.49 -10.48
C LEU A 324 31.87 -14.91 -9.99
N GLY A 325 32.74 -15.09 -8.99
CA GLY A 325 33.09 -16.39 -8.39
C GLY A 325 32.23 -16.82 -7.20
N GLY A 326 31.63 -15.88 -6.45
CA GLY A 326 31.10 -16.16 -5.11
C GLY A 326 29.91 -17.12 -5.05
N VAL A 327 28.96 -16.98 -5.99
CA VAL A 327 27.71 -17.76 -5.95
C VAL A 327 27.94 -19.22 -6.36
N ARG A 328 28.80 -19.48 -7.35
CA ARG A 328 29.09 -20.83 -7.83
C ARG A 328 29.91 -21.63 -6.81
N ASP A 329 30.93 -21.01 -6.24
CA ASP A 329 31.79 -21.65 -5.24
C ASP A 329 31.00 -21.89 -3.94
N TRP A 330 30.07 -21.00 -3.58
CA TRP A 330 29.18 -21.18 -2.44
C TRP A 330 28.19 -22.33 -2.59
N VAL A 331 27.46 -22.42 -3.72
CA VAL A 331 26.51 -23.54 -3.98
C VAL A 331 27.25 -24.88 -3.90
N SER A 332 28.47 -24.94 -4.46
CA SER A 332 29.30 -26.14 -4.42
C SER A 332 29.79 -26.52 -3.02
N SER A 333 30.05 -25.52 -2.15
CA SER A 333 30.53 -25.74 -0.78
C SER A 333 29.43 -26.18 0.21
N LYS A 334 28.17 -25.81 -0.03
CA LYS A 334 27.03 -26.09 0.87
C LYS A 334 26.17 -27.27 0.40
N PHE A 335 26.18 -27.58 -0.89
CA PHE A 335 25.50 -28.74 -1.47
C PHE A 335 26.47 -29.49 -2.40
N PRO A 336 27.41 -30.28 -1.84
CA PRO A 336 28.26 -31.11 -2.67
C PRO A 336 27.39 -32.07 -3.50
N PRO A 337 27.67 -32.24 -4.81
CA PRO A 337 26.95 -33.20 -5.63
C PRO A 337 27.11 -34.59 -5.00
N ARG A 338 25.98 -35.30 -4.83
CA ARG A 338 25.95 -36.68 -4.35
C ARG A 338 26.57 -37.64 -5.36
#